data_AF-A0A8T3LP82-F1
#
_entry.id   AF-A0A8T3LP82-F1
#
_cell.length_a   1.000
_cell.length_b   1.000
_cell.length_c   1.000
_cell.angle_alpha   90.00
_cell.angle_beta   90.00
_cell.angle_gamma   90.00
#
_symmetry.space_group_name_H-M   'P 1'
#
loop_
_entity.id
_entity.type
_entity.pdbx_description
1 polymer ?
#
loop_
_entity_poly.entity_id
_entity_poly.type
_entity_poly.pdbx_seq_one_letter_code
_entity_poly.pdbx_strand_id
1 'polypeptide(L)'
;HNACSFIINEPQCVFRQIFESTLRQRRITVENTIELLSIESIKRCVAANIGVSYLPRFAVEKELESGELIELPFGEQSQTITAMCAH
;
A
#
# COMPACT_ATOMS: atom_id res chain seq x y z
N HIS A 1 -5.71 6.11 21.76
CA HIS A 1 -5.75 6.46 20.34
C HIS A 1 -4.37 6.18 19.75
N ASN A 2 -4.15 4.99 19.19
CA ASN A 2 -2.91 4.75 18.43
C ASN A 2 -3.15 5.36 17.06
N ALA A 3 -2.58 6.54 16.80
CA ALA A 3 -2.60 7.14 15.48
C ALA A 3 -1.82 6.21 14.54
N CYS A 4 -2.54 5.41 13.75
CA CYS A 4 -1.94 4.57 12.73
C CYS A 4 -1.60 5.47 11.53
N SER A 5 -0.32 5.55 11.17
CA SER A 5 0.10 6.30 9.98
C SER A 5 -0.03 5.42 8.75
N PHE A 6 -0.42 6.02 7.63
CA PHE A 6 -0.45 5.37 6.34
C PHE A 6 0.87 5.60 5.63
N ILE A 7 1.63 4.54 5.36
CA ILE A 7 2.92 4.62 4.69
C ILE A 7 2.67 4.44 3.20
N ILE A 8 3.09 5.40 2.37
CA ILE A 8 2.70 5.48 0.97
C ILE A 8 3.88 5.80 0.05
N ASN A 9 3.80 5.37 -1.20
CA ASN A 9 4.76 5.72 -2.24
C ASN A 9 4.70 7.20 -2.65
N GLU A 10 5.64 7.64 -3.48
CA GLU A 10 5.60 8.94 -4.15
C GLU A 10 4.34 9.12 -5.02
N PRO A 11 3.84 10.36 -5.24
CA PRO A 11 2.59 10.65 -5.94
C PRO A 11 2.50 10.07 -7.37
N GLN A 12 3.64 9.90 -8.04
CA GLN A 12 3.71 9.37 -9.40
C GLN A 12 3.58 7.85 -9.47
N CYS A 13 3.64 7.15 -8.32
CA CYS A 13 3.46 5.71 -8.26
C CYS A 13 2.04 5.32 -8.68
N VAL A 14 1.93 4.43 -9.67
CA VAL A 14 0.64 3.94 -10.17
C VAL A 14 -0.21 3.29 -9.07
N PHE A 15 0.41 2.56 -8.14
CA PHE A 15 -0.29 1.92 -7.03
C PHE A 15 -0.89 2.94 -6.06
N ARG A 16 -0.16 4.03 -5.79
CA ARG A 16 -0.68 5.16 -4.99
C ARG A 16 -1.87 5.83 -5.67
N GLN A 17 -1.76 6.14 -6.96
CA GLN A 17 -2.85 6.79 -7.70
C GLN A 17 -4.13 5.94 -7.69
N ILE A 18 -3.98 4.62 -7.86
CA ILE A 18 -5.09 3.67 -7.79
C ILE A 18 -5.71 3.66 -6.38
N PHE A 19 -4.88 3.59 -5.34
CA PHE A 19 -5.32 3.63 -3.95
C PHE A 19 -6.08 4.92 -3.63
N GLU A 20 -5.49 6.09 -3.92
CA GLU A 20 -6.10 7.39 -3.68
C GLU A 20 -7.39 7.59 -4.47
N SER A 21 -7.45 7.09 -5.72
CA SER A 21 -8.68 7.12 -6.51
C SER A 21 -9.79 6.28 -5.85
N THR A 22 -9.46 5.09 -5.34
CA THR A 22 -10.39 4.23 -4.61
C THR A 22 -10.89 4.89 -3.33
N LEU A 23 -10.00 5.53 -2.55
CA LEU A 23 -10.40 6.28 -1.35
C LEU A 23 -11.32 7.46 -1.69
N ARG A 24 -10.98 8.23 -2.73
CA ARG A 24 -11.78 9.36 -3.20
C ARG A 24 -13.18 8.93 -3.64
N GLN A 25 -13.31 7.83 -4.38
CA GLN A 25 -14.61 7.27 -4.77
C GLN A 25 -15.47 6.89 -3.55
N ARG A 26 -14.83 6.44 -2.47
CA ARG A 26 -15.49 6.08 -1.20
C ARG A 26 -15.66 7.25 -0.22
N ARG A 27 -15.22 8.47 -0.60
CA ARG A 27 -15.21 9.66 0.27
C ARG A 27 -14.45 9.45 1.59
N ILE A 28 -13.34 8.70 1.53
CA ILE A 28 -12.46 8.44 2.67
C ILE A 28 -11.25 9.38 2.58
N THR A 29 -10.91 10.02 3.69
CA THR A 29 -9.71 10.85 3.84
C THR A 29 -8.69 10.16 4.74
N VAL A 30 -7.42 10.18 4.34
CA VAL A 30 -6.28 9.72 5.14
C VAL A 30 -5.47 10.95 5.55
N GLU A 31 -5.38 11.23 6.85
CA GLU A 31 -4.78 12.48 7.35
C GLU A 31 -3.29 12.33 7.71
N ASN A 32 -2.87 11.15 8.17
CA ASN A 32 -1.50 10.87 8.57
C ASN A 32 -0.79 10.00 7.53
N THR A 33 -0.01 10.61 6.65
CA THR A 33 0.79 9.89 5.65
C THR A 33 2.29 10.04 5.88
N ILE A 34 3.03 8.94 5.75
CA ILE A 34 4.50 8.92 5.66
C ILE A 34 4.86 8.52 4.23
N GLU A 35 5.51 9.42 3.50
CA GLU A 35 5.92 9.16 2.12
C GLU A 35 7.32 8.53 2.07
N LEU A 36 7.46 7.42 1.35
CA LEU A 36 8.73 6.73 1.13
C LEU A 36 8.86 6.32 -0.35
N LEU A 37 10.06 6.48 -0.90
CA LEU A 37 10.34 6.24 -2.33
C LEU A 37 10.47 4.75 -2.72
N SER A 38 10.67 3.87 -1.74
CA SER A 38 11.00 2.47 -1.99
C SER A 38 10.04 1.55 -1.27
N ILE A 39 9.49 0.58 -2.01
CA ILE A 39 8.68 -0.51 -1.48
C ILE A 39 9.40 -1.22 -0.32
N GLU A 40 10.71 -1.43 -0.41
CA GLU A 40 11.47 -2.08 0.68
C GLU A 40 11.50 -1.24 1.96
N SER A 41 11.56 0.09 1.84
CA SER A 41 11.49 0.97 3.01
C SER A 41 10.09 0.95 3.61
N ILE A 42 9.05 0.92 2.77
CA ILE A 42 7.65 0.78 3.19
C ILE A 42 7.47 -0.53 3.97
N LYS A 43 7.89 -1.67 3.41
CA LYS A 43 7.78 -2.98 4.07
C LYS A 43 8.45 -2.99 5.44
N ARG A 44 9.67 -2.45 5.55
CA ARG A 44 10.40 -2.34 6.83
C ARG A 44 9.65 -1.52 7.86
N CYS A 45 9.06 -0.39 7.45
CA CYS A 45 8.28 0.45 8.37
C CYS A 45 6.99 -0.25 8.84
N VAL A 46 6.31 -0.98 7.95
CA VAL A 46 5.11 -1.76 8.31
C VAL A 46 5.48 -2.91 9.26
N ALA A 47 6.53 -3.68 8.95
CA ALA A 47 7.03 -4.77 9.80
C ALA A 47 7.47 -4.26 11.19
N ALA A 48 8.00 -3.02 11.27
CA ALA A 48 8.33 -2.35 12.52
C ALA A 48 7.11 -1.75 13.26
N ASN A 49 5.88 -2.06 12.83
CA ASN A 49 4.63 -1.55 13.40
C ASN A 49 4.50 0.00 13.40
N ILE A 50 5.15 0.68 12.46
CA ILE A 50 5.06 2.15 12.33
C ILE A 50 3.72 2.57 11.73
N GLY A 51 3.12 1.71 10.89
CA GLY A 51 1.90 2.04 10.16
C GLY A 51 1.43 0.90 9.27
N VAL A 52 0.47 1.22 8.41
CA VAL A 52 -0.08 0.31 7.38
C VAL A 52 0.20 0.87 5.99
N SER A 53 0.15 0.03 4.96
CA SER A 53 0.36 0.46 3.58
C SER A 53 -0.57 -0.27 2.60
N TYR A 54 -0.67 0.28 1.39
CA TYR A 54 -1.29 -0.36 0.23
C TYR A 54 -0.19 -0.62 -0.80
N LEU A 55 0.10 -1.90 -1.03
CA LEU A 55 1.14 -2.38 -1.93
C LEU A 55 0.56 -3.48 -2.84
N PRO A 56 1.12 -3.67 -4.04
CA PRO A 56 0.73 -4.80 -4.88
C PRO A 56 1.16 -6.12 -4.22
N ARG A 57 0.31 -7.15 -4.29
CA ARG A 57 0.56 -8.45 -3.63
C ARG A 57 1.92 -9.07 -3.97
N PHE A 58 2.33 -9.00 -5.24
CA PHE A 58 3.62 -9.58 -5.69
C PHE A 58 4.83 -8.96 -4.98
N ALA A 59 4.72 -7.74 -4.45
CA ALA A 59 5.82 -7.06 -3.79
C ALA A 59 6.00 -7.47 -2.32
N VAL A 60 4.98 -8.09 -1.73
CA VAL A 60 4.89 -8.49 -0.32
C VAL A 60 4.69 -10.00 -0.14
N GLU A 61 4.77 -10.78 -1.22
CA GLU A 61 4.43 -12.22 -1.22
C GLU A 61 5.27 -13.00 -0.20
N LYS A 62 6.58 -12.71 -0.12
CA LYS A 62 7.49 -13.35 0.84
C LYS A 62 7.13 -13.03 2.29
N GLU A 63 6.78 -11.77 2.57
CA GLU A 63 6.43 -11.32 3.91
C GLU A 63 5.07 -11.85 4.37
N LEU A 64 4.14 -12.05 3.42
CA LEU A 64 2.87 -12.72 3.68
C LEU A 64 3.07 -14.23 3.95
N GLU A 65 3.92 -14.89 3.16
CA GLU A 65 4.26 -16.31 3.35
C GLU A 65 4.97 -16.57 4.69
N SER A 66 5.86 -15.66 5.10
CA SER A 66 6.60 -15.78 6.37
C SER A 66 5.76 -15.37 7.60
N GLY A 67 4.65 -14.67 7.40
CA GLY A 67 3.85 -14.07 8.46
C GLY A 67 4.48 -12.82 9.09
N GLU A 68 5.54 -12.27 8.48
CA GLU A 68 6.12 -10.98 8.89
C GLU A 68 5.13 -9.83 8.66
N LEU A 69 4.35 -9.92 7.57
CA LEU A 69 3.25 -9.02 7.28
C LEU A 69 1.93 -9.79 7.21
N ILE A 70 0.83 -9.10 7.53
CA ILE A 70 -0.52 -9.61 7.36
C ILE A 70 -1.28 -8.73 6.38
N GLU A 71 -2.11 -9.35 5.55
CA GLU A 71 -3.01 -8.63 4.66
C GLU A 71 -4.24 -8.14 5.42
N LEU A 72 -4.60 -6.88 5.21
CA LEU A 72 -5.81 -6.29 5.77
C LEU A 72 -6.93 -6.32 4.72
N PRO A 73 -8.16 -6.74 5.07
CA PRO A 73 -9.29 -6.69 4.15
C PRO A 73 -9.54 -5.27 3.65
N PHE A 74 -9.52 -5.07 2.32
CA PHE A 74 -9.74 -3.77 1.71
C PHE A 74 -10.69 -3.86 0.51
N GLY A 75 -12.00 -3.80 0.79
CA GLY A 75 -13.06 -3.90 -0.21
C GLY A 75 -13.30 -5.31 -0.73
N GLU A 76 -14.33 -5.44 -1.59
CA GLU A 76 -14.82 -6.72 -2.11
C GLU A 76 -14.04 -7.21 -3.34
N GLN A 77 -13.31 -6.33 -4.05
CA GLN A 77 -12.68 -6.62 -5.33
C GLN A 77 -11.21 -6.16 -5.35
N SER A 78 -10.31 -7.10 -5.62
CA SER A 78 -8.91 -6.80 -5.92
C SER A 78 -8.79 -6.09 -7.26
N GLN A 79 -7.98 -5.03 -7.32
CA GLN A 79 -7.67 -4.34 -8.57
C GLN A 79 -6.50 -5.04 -9.26
N THR A 80 -6.71 -5.48 -10.50
CA THR A 80 -5.67 -6.13 -11.32
C THR A 80 -5.12 -5.12 -12.31
N ILE A 81 -3.80 -4.99 -12.37
CA ILE A 81 -3.11 -4.13 -13.33
C ILE A 81 -2.28 -5.04 -14.24
N THR A 82 -2.48 -4.92 -15.55
CA THR A 82 -1.69 -5.65 -16.54
C THR A 82 -0.48 -4.82 -16.94
N ALA A 83 0.72 -5.34 -16.71
CA ALA A 83 1.93 -4.72 -17.23
C ALA A 83 1.96 -4.87 -18.76
N MET A 84 2.01 -3.74 -19.48
CA MET A 84 2.21 -3.70 -20.92
C MET A 84 3.64 -3.26 -21.21
N CYS A 85 4.39 -4.09 -21.93
CA CYS A 85 5.69 -3.71 -22.47
C CYS A 85 5.48 -3.27 -23.92
N ALA A 86 5.81 -2.02 -24.23
CA ALA A 86 5.89 -1.54 -25.62
C ALA A 86 7.35 -1.64 -26.08
N HIS A 87 7.57 -2.23 -27.25
CA HIS A 87 8.88 -2.34 -27.89
C HIS A 87 9.14 -1.14 -28.81
#